data_AF-A0AA36ITL0-F1
#
_entry.id   AF-A0AA36ITL0-F1
#
_cell.length_a   1.000
_cell.length_b   1.000
_cell.length_c   1.000
_cell.angle_alpha   90.00
_cell.angle_beta   90.00
_cell.angle_gamma   90.00
#
_symmetry.space_group_name_H-M   'P 1'
#
loop_
_entity.id
_entity.type
_entity.pdbx_description
1 polymer ?
#
loop_
_entity_poly.entity_id
_entity_poly.type
_entity_poly.pdbx_seq_one_letter_code
_entity_poly.pdbx_strand_id
1 'polypeptide(L)'
;MAVEPSKRQKQLDANVALQKHSSGMLAECKGSERYLTVGASHSTAFFRAVQGNCMSPGGKSLSMQQVVEGKGEGHIFEKLCREGWQWLVISYEVEDVFPALPAMYERALNCTNSATVVTGELEIACQIAQNYSLCKDLNKAVQQAAAGQPRCASYLPTIGHYVRLYGGGDKFPLITFLKEVSKSYGHSLLIGEEFFSSITYAEFKMKTSMAPFLRAAVLCTQLTSPKHCDGISKLLTKSDVDKMKSVQMLAKVEEAENVLCAGWAACLMEKASQEHSTAAFGRLCIRTVLHLASKEKHGREPAGWPSVAAISKAFAEEIKQPKASSVTAHEKPACSPSKAKKDAGLPENLLESSPAHTALVLNKHITIGNLYTCSQQGGKVLKLVKVDNEGALFVYTPLLGAAEEVVVKLDNLKSMRPSKQKEQTACPSSVAKGLLPQNSEALQEMEAVSKAQLALVQAFMNGKQPSEEDIMFSNHPPGVVSQKKFKAKQLVLMSIGAVSLCKDPAASRLPKLVCGKDVFTVSQPKLWPDFAKPAPEQCMMSPFWWVRTTSEEDKVNMVRKPITIGKMEIPCLVNCKAVEKGDMLLEANTKLCHDMKDVEQEPVRKRARTKQSS
;
A
#
# COMPACT_ATOMS: atom_id res chain seq x y z
N MET A 1 18.37 8.54 27.93
CA MET A 1 17.68 9.83 28.19
C MET A 1 18.70 10.93 28.14
N ALA A 2 18.27 12.15 27.82
CA ALA A 2 19.16 13.30 27.91
C ALA A 2 19.62 13.53 29.36
N VAL A 3 20.87 13.94 29.52
CA VAL A 3 21.44 14.33 30.82
C VAL A 3 21.07 15.78 31.15
N GLU A 4 20.89 16.61 30.12
CA GLU A 4 20.45 18.00 30.27
C GLU A 4 19.05 18.05 30.90
N PRO A 5 18.86 18.75 32.05
CA PRO A 5 17.59 18.75 32.78
C PRO A 5 16.40 19.20 31.95
N SER A 6 16.57 20.20 31.08
CA SER A 6 15.47 20.77 30.27
C SER A 6 14.96 19.77 29.22
N LYS A 7 15.88 19.10 28.51
CA LYS A 7 15.58 18.08 27.51
C LYS A 7 15.03 16.81 28.17
N ARG A 8 15.58 16.42 29.32
CA ARG A 8 15.09 15.30 30.14
C ARG A 8 13.64 15.53 30.59
N GLN A 9 13.32 16.72 31.07
CA GLN A 9 11.96 17.04 31.52
C GLN A 9 10.96 16.96 30.36
N LYS A 10 11.29 17.51 29.19
CA LYS A 10 10.45 17.39 27.98
C LYS A 10 10.19 15.92 27.60
N GLN A 11 11.20 15.07 27.69
CA GLN A 11 11.07 13.63 27.41
C GLN A 11 10.13 12.93 28.41
N LEU A 12 10.19 13.29 29.69
CA LEU A 12 9.30 12.76 30.71
C LEU A 12 7.87 13.28 30.53
N ASP A 13 7.69 14.58 30.32
CA ASP A 13 6.38 15.22 30.13
C ASP A 13 5.62 14.58 28.96
N ALA A 14 6.31 14.25 27.87
CA ALA A 14 5.72 13.55 26.72
C ALA A 14 5.18 12.17 27.09
N ASN A 15 5.90 11.39 27.91
CA ASN A 15 5.46 10.06 28.34
C ASN A 15 4.34 10.15 29.40
N VAL A 16 4.41 11.12 30.32
CA VAL A 16 3.33 11.41 31.27
C VAL A 16 2.06 11.82 30.54
N ALA A 17 2.16 12.66 29.51
CA ALA A 17 1.03 13.01 28.67
C ALA A 17 0.43 11.76 28.00
N LEU A 18 1.26 10.89 27.41
CA LEU A 18 0.79 9.64 26.81
C LEU A 18 0.07 8.73 27.82
N GLN A 19 0.63 8.58 29.03
CA GLN A 19 0.03 7.79 30.09
C GLN A 19 -1.36 8.34 30.48
N LYS A 20 -1.52 9.67 30.63
CA LYS A 20 -2.80 10.30 30.97
C LYS A 20 -3.91 9.96 29.97
N HIS A 21 -3.57 9.84 28.68
CA HIS A 21 -4.54 9.48 27.63
C HIS A 21 -4.82 7.98 27.55
N SER A 22 -4.07 7.14 28.29
CA SER A 22 -4.20 5.68 28.21
C SER A 22 -5.29 5.09 29.11
N SER A 23 -5.99 5.90 29.90
CA SER A 23 -7.03 5.44 30.84
C SER A 23 -6.57 4.30 31.76
N GLY A 24 -5.30 4.36 32.23
CA GLY A 24 -4.72 3.36 33.13
C GLY A 24 -4.24 2.08 32.44
N MET A 25 -4.21 2.03 31.11
CA MET A 25 -3.69 0.89 30.34
C MET A 25 -2.17 0.91 30.16
N LEU A 26 -1.51 2.05 30.38
CA LEU A 26 -0.05 2.17 30.37
C LEU A 26 0.49 2.36 31.78
N ALA A 27 1.68 1.79 32.01
CA ALA A 27 2.39 1.89 33.28
C ALA A 27 2.81 3.33 33.59
N GLU A 28 2.86 3.64 34.88
CA GLU A 28 3.21 4.97 35.36
C GLU A 28 4.68 5.31 35.11
N CYS A 29 4.92 6.53 34.63
CA CYS A 29 6.27 7.11 34.58
C CYS A 29 6.66 7.59 35.99
N LYS A 30 7.69 6.96 36.56
CA LYS A 30 8.18 7.21 37.91
C LYS A 30 9.12 8.41 38.00
N GLY A 31 9.56 8.97 36.88
CA GLY A 31 10.53 10.06 36.80
C GLY A 31 11.98 9.65 37.09
N SER A 32 12.18 8.45 37.65
CA SER A 32 13.48 7.83 37.91
C SER A 32 14.04 7.03 36.73
N GLU A 33 13.40 7.10 35.56
CA GLU A 33 13.85 6.39 34.37
C GLU A 33 15.25 6.85 33.94
N ARG A 34 16.07 5.86 33.56
CA ARG A 34 17.42 6.05 33.03
C ARG A 34 17.46 6.01 31.49
N TYR A 35 16.51 5.28 30.89
CA TYR A 35 16.51 4.96 29.46
C TYR A 35 15.14 5.22 28.84
N LEU A 36 15.12 5.61 27.57
CA LEU A 36 13.92 5.66 26.74
C LEU A 36 14.00 4.52 25.73
N THR A 37 12.87 3.89 25.47
CA THR A 37 12.74 2.87 24.44
C THR A 37 12.36 3.54 23.13
N VAL A 38 13.13 3.30 22.09
CA VAL A 38 12.89 3.85 20.75
C VAL A 38 11.90 3.01 19.94
N GLY A 39 11.81 1.70 20.23
CA GLY A 39 10.81 0.80 19.64
C GLY A 39 9.54 0.70 20.49
N ALA A 40 8.37 0.63 19.84
CA ALA A 40 7.06 0.50 20.47
C ALA A 40 6.63 -0.98 20.59
N SER A 41 7.51 -1.83 21.14
CA SER A 41 7.23 -3.27 21.25
C SER A 41 6.05 -3.55 22.17
N HIS A 42 5.03 -4.25 21.65
CA HIS A 42 3.88 -4.72 22.43
C HIS A 42 4.30 -5.60 23.60
N SER A 43 5.35 -6.41 23.45
CA SER A 43 5.86 -7.27 24.53
C SER A 43 6.42 -6.43 25.68
N THR A 44 7.29 -5.47 25.38
CA THR A 44 7.84 -4.56 26.42
C THR A 44 6.74 -3.76 27.11
N ALA A 45 5.79 -3.24 26.33
CA ALA A 45 4.65 -2.50 26.89
C ALA A 45 3.80 -3.40 27.80
N PHE A 46 3.55 -4.65 27.41
CA PHE A 46 2.81 -5.62 28.21
C PHE A 46 3.53 -5.98 29.51
N PHE A 47 4.84 -6.25 29.49
CA PHE A 47 5.61 -6.49 30.71
C PHE A 47 5.52 -5.30 31.68
N ARG A 48 5.70 -4.08 31.18
CA ARG A 48 5.56 -2.86 32.01
C ARG A 48 4.15 -2.70 32.55
N ALA A 49 3.12 -2.95 31.75
CA ALA A 49 1.73 -2.89 32.17
C ALA A 49 1.44 -3.88 33.30
N VAL A 50 1.98 -5.10 33.21
CA VAL A 50 1.83 -6.13 34.25
C VAL A 50 2.61 -5.77 35.52
N GLN A 51 3.84 -5.25 35.39
CA GLN A 51 4.61 -4.74 36.53
C GLN A 51 3.93 -3.54 37.22
N GLY A 52 3.23 -2.72 36.43
CA GLY A 52 2.48 -1.55 36.90
C GLY A 52 1.05 -1.84 37.34
N ASN A 53 0.62 -3.11 37.36
CA ASN A 53 -0.76 -3.53 37.68
C ASN A 53 -1.84 -2.77 36.88
N CYS A 54 -1.53 -2.43 35.63
CA CYS A 54 -2.38 -1.62 34.75
C CYS A 54 -3.70 -2.31 34.41
N MET A 55 -4.64 -1.58 33.83
CA MET A 55 -5.94 -2.14 33.44
C MET A 55 -5.87 -2.76 32.04
N SER A 56 -6.53 -3.90 31.87
CA SER A 56 -6.86 -4.47 30.57
C SER A 56 -8.03 -3.71 29.92
N PRO A 57 -8.24 -3.85 28.60
CA PRO A 57 -9.39 -3.23 27.91
C PRO A 57 -10.76 -3.64 28.48
N GLY A 58 -10.84 -4.78 29.18
CA GLY A 58 -12.05 -5.26 29.86
C GLY A 58 -12.18 -4.77 31.31
N GLY A 59 -11.36 -3.81 31.76
CA GLY A 59 -11.40 -3.24 33.12
C GLY A 59 -10.83 -4.13 34.23
N LYS A 60 -10.23 -5.28 33.89
CA LYS A 60 -9.55 -6.14 34.88
C LYS A 60 -8.10 -5.66 35.07
N SER A 61 -7.61 -5.66 36.30
CA SER A 61 -6.19 -5.43 36.58
C SER A 61 -5.34 -6.52 35.92
N LEU A 62 -4.19 -6.13 35.40
CA LEU A 62 -3.15 -6.99 34.86
C LEU A 62 -2.07 -7.17 35.92
N SER A 63 -2.22 -8.17 36.78
CA SER A 63 -1.19 -8.51 37.76
C SER A 63 -0.33 -9.69 37.30
N MET A 64 0.91 -9.75 37.78
CA MET A 64 1.83 -10.85 37.47
C MET A 64 1.27 -12.21 37.90
N GLN A 65 0.60 -12.25 39.06
CA GLN A 65 -0.02 -13.46 39.60
C GLN A 65 -1.11 -14.01 38.66
N GLN A 66 -1.96 -13.14 38.10
CA GLN A 66 -2.99 -13.55 37.14
C GLN A 66 -2.43 -14.06 35.81
N VAL A 67 -1.26 -13.57 35.38
CA VAL A 67 -0.65 -13.98 34.10
C VAL A 67 0.03 -15.35 34.20
N VAL A 68 0.55 -15.69 35.38
CA VAL A 68 1.27 -16.96 35.66
C VAL A 68 0.41 -18.01 36.35
N GLU A 69 -0.81 -17.67 36.75
CA GLU A 69 -1.77 -18.61 37.35
C GLU A 69 -1.96 -19.85 36.47
N GLY A 70 -1.79 -21.03 37.07
CA GLY A 70 -1.90 -22.32 36.37
C GLY A 70 -0.73 -22.68 35.44
N LYS A 71 0.35 -21.89 35.39
CA LYS A 71 1.51 -22.11 34.49
C LYS A 71 2.76 -22.69 35.16
N GLY A 72 2.66 -23.07 36.43
CA GLY A 72 3.76 -23.64 37.22
C GLY A 72 4.68 -22.59 37.86
N GLU A 73 5.37 -22.99 38.93
CA GLU A 73 6.36 -22.14 39.62
C GLU A 73 7.57 -21.85 38.71
N GLY A 74 8.11 -20.63 38.79
CA GLY A 74 9.30 -20.25 38.03
C GLY A 74 9.06 -20.00 36.53
N HIS A 75 7.80 -19.72 36.14
CA HIS A 75 7.46 -19.44 34.75
C HIS A 75 8.32 -18.31 34.17
N ILE A 76 8.79 -18.48 32.93
CA ILE A 76 9.74 -17.56 32.26
C ILE A 76 9.25 -16.10 32.23
N PHE A 77 7.93 -15.89 32.15
CA PHE A 77 7.33 -14.56 32.21
C PHE A 77 7.61 -13.84 33.53
N GLU A 78 7.51 -14.54 34.67
CA GLU A 78 7.82 -13.96 35.97
C GLU A 78 9.29 -13.59 36.07
N LYS A 79 10.17 -14.48 35.59
CA LYS A 79 11.62 -14.21 35.52
C LYS A 79 11.91 -12.94 34.70
N LEU A 80 11.31 -12.81 33.51
CA LEU A 80 11.48 -11.64 32.64
C LEU A 80 10.93 -10.35 33.27
N CYS A 81 9.82 -10.43 34.00
CA CYS A 81 9.30 -9.29 34.75
C CYS A 81 10.19 -8.88 35.94
N ARG A 82 10.86 -9.82 36.61
CA ARG A 82 11.66 -9.51 37.81
C ARG A 82 13.10 -9.14 37.48
N GLU A 83 13.73 -9.90 36.58
CA GLU A 83 15.15 -9.79 36.26
C GLU A 83 15.40 -8.96 34.99
N GLY A 84 14.41 -8.84 34.12
CA GLY A 84 14.54 -8.18 32.82
C GLY A 84 15.24 -9.06 31.78
N TRP A 85 15.72 -8.42 30.72
CA TRP A 85 16.48 -9.05 29.64
C TRP A 85 17.52 -8.06 29.09
N GLN A 86 18.39 -8.52 28.20
CA GLN A 86 19.45 -7.68 27.64
C GLN A 86 18.90 -6.62 26.68
N TRP A 87 19.39 -5.39 26.82
CA TRP A 87 19.05 -4.25 25.97
C TRP A 87 20.29 -3.71 25.29
N LEU A 88 20.17 -3.36 24.00
CA LEU A 88 21.12 -2.48 23.35
C LEU A 88 20.85 -1.04 23.77
N VAL A 89 21.81 -0.42 24.45
CA VAL A 89 21.71 0.97 24.92
C VAL A 89 22.58 1.85 24.03
N ILE A 90 21.97 2.89 23.47
CA ILE A 90 22.65 3.90 22.66
C ILE A 90 22.80 5.16 23.51
N SER A 91 24.00 5.76 23.52
CA SER A 91 24.25 7.03 24.23
C SER A 91 23.37 8.15 23.65
N TYR A 92 22.89 9.04 24.52
CA TYR A 92 22.09 10.20 24.08
C TYR A 92 22.90 11.15 23.19
N GLU A 93 24.23 11.18 23.33
CA GLU A 93 25.12 12.01 22.52
C GLU A 93 25.03 11.65 21.04
N VAL A 94 24.70 10.40 20.71
CA VAL A 94 24.51 9.97 19.32
C VAL A 94 23.28 10.63 18.70
N GLU A 95 22.21 10.88 19.47
CA GLU A 95 21.06 11.65 19.03
C GLU A 95 21.44 13.12 18.80
N ASP A 96 22.35 13.68 19.60
CA ASP A 96 22.79 15.07 19.41
C ASP A 96 23.59 15.23 18.11
N VAL A 97 24.39 14.23 17.73
CA VAL A 97 25.12 14.20 16.44
C VAL A 97 24.19 13.82 15.28
N PHE A 98 23.23 12.91 15.50
CA PHE A 98 22.28 12.42 14.51
C PHE A 98 20.82 12.57 15.01
N PRO A 99 20.22 13.77 14.93
CA PRO A 99 18.89 14.03 15.50
C PRO A 99 17.77 13.15 14.95
N ALA A 100 17.92 12.63 13.73
CA ALA A 100 16.94 11.75 13.08
C ALA A 100 17.04 10.28 13.52
N LEU A 101 18.08 9.90 14.28
CA LEU A 101 18.38 8.51 14.62
C LEU A 101 17.26 7.81 15.42
N PRO A 102 16.62 8.44 16.43
CA PRO A 102 15.50 7.79 17.14
C PRO A 102 14.34 7.49 16.20
N ALA A 103 13.95 8.43 15.34
CA ALA A 103 12.88 8.23 14.37
C ALA A 103 13.21 7.13 13.36
N MET A 104 14.49 7.01 12.95
CA MET A 104 14.95 5.93 12.08
C MET A 104 14.82 4.56 12.76
N TYR A 105 15.30 4.42 14.00
CA TYR A 105 15.19 3.16 14.75
C TYR A 105 13.75 2.81 15.09
N GLU A 106 12.91 3.78 15.44
CA GLU A 106 11.48 3.55 15.67
C GLU A 106 10.83 2.93 14.42
N ARG A 107 11.08 3.53 13.25
CA ARG A 107 10.57 3.02 11.97
C ARG A 107 11.11 1.62 11.66
N ALA A 108 12.41 1.39 11.87
CA ALA A 108 13.04 0.10 11.62
C ALA A 108 12.54 -1.00 12.56
N LEU A 109 12.38 -0.71 13.85
CA LEU A 109 11.95 -1.67 14.86
C LEU A 109 10.44 -1.97 14.79
N ASN A 110 9.65 -1.05 14.23
CA ASN A 110 8.22 -1.23 13.99
C ASN A 110 7.90 -1.77 12.58
N CYS A 111 8.91 -1.97 11.71
CA CYS A 111 8.70 -2.35 10.31
C CYS A 111 8.11 -3.76 10.14
N THR A 112 8.30 -4.67 11.10
CA THR A 112 7.71 -6.02 11.07
C THR A 112 6.19 -6.00 11.18
N ASN A 113 5.61 -5.00 11.85
CA ASN A 113 4.15 -4.78 11.82
C ASN A 113 3.71 -4.13 10.49
N SER A 114 4.55 -3.28 9.89
CA SER A 114 4.32 -2.67 8.57
C SER A 114 4.45 -3.66 7.40
N ALA A 115 5.19 -4.76 7.57
CA ALA A 115 5.24 -5.84 6.57
C ALA A 115 3.89 -6.56 6.41
N THR A 116 3.06 -6.56 7.46
CA THR A 116 1.70 -7.15 7.46
C THR A 116 0.58 -6.12 7.28
N VAL A 117 0.81 -4.85 7.63
CA VAL A 117 -0.17 -3.76 7.53
C VAL A 117 0.22 -2.83 6.39
N VAL A 118 -0.58 -2.87 5.32
CA VAL A 118 -0.36 -2.07 4.11
C VAL A 118 -0.34 -0.57 4.45
N THR A 119 0.77 0.11 4.16
CA THR A 119 0.88 1.56 4.35
C THR A 119 -0.09 2.29 3.42
N GLY A 120 -1.09 2.94 3.99
CA GLY A 120 -2.13 3.67 3.26
C GLY A 120 -1.71 5.06 2.80
N GLU A 121 -2.54 5.73 1.98
CA GLU A 121 -2.23 7.05 1.42
C GLU A 121 -2.03 8.12 2.48
N LEU A 122 -2.80 8.08 3.57
CA LEU A 122 -2.63 9.02 4.69
C LEU A 122 -1.36 8.80 5.49
N GLU A 123 -0.95 7.54 5.68
CA GLU A 123 0.28 7.23 6.40
C GLU A 123 1.49 7.76 5.63
N ILE A 124 1.48 7.61 4.31
CA ILE A 124 2.46 8.23 3.42
C ILE A 124 2.37 9.75 3.45
N ALA A 125 1.18 10.35 3.45
CA ALA A 125 1.05 11.81 3.58
C ALA A 125 1.65 12.32 4.89
N CYS A 126 1.43 11.62 6.01
CA CYS A 126 2.07 11.91 7.30
C CYS A 126 3.59 11.72 7.24
N GLN A 127 4.06 10.67 6.56
CA GLN A 127 5.50 10.42 6.40
C GLN A 127 6.16 11.53 5.57
N ILE A 128 5.52 12.02 4.51
CA ILE A 128 5.99 13.16 3.72
C ILE A 128 6.05 14.41 4.58
N ALA A 129 5.01 14.69 5.39
CA ALA A 129 4.98 15.84 6.30
C ALA A 129 6.12 15.77 7.36
N GLN A 130 6.36 14.58 7.93
CA GLN A 130 7.47 14.35 8.86
C GLN A 130 8.83 14.52 8.19
N ASN A 131 9.03 13.90 7.03
CA ASN A 131 10.28 14.01 6.29
C ASN A 131 10.54 15.48 5.89
N TYR A 132 9.52 16.23 5.48
CA TYR A 132 9.64 17.67 5.21
C TYR A 132 10.05 18.45 6.45
N SER A 133 9.55 18.08 7.63
CA SER A 133 9.93 18.74 8.88
C SER A 133 11.43 18.59 9.18
N LEU A 134 12.05 17.51 8.69
CA LEU A 134 13.48 17.21 8.84
C LEU A 134 14.34 17.85 7.75
N CYS A 135 13.93 17.77 6.48
CA CYS A 135 14.76 18.20 5.34
C CYS A 135 14.38 19.56 4.76
N LYS A 136 13.22 20.11 5.11
CA LYS A 136 12.63 21.36 4.60
C LYS A 136 12.52 21.42 3.06
N ASP A 137 12.55 20.26 2.40
CA ASP A 137 12.44 20.11 0.95
C ASP A 137 11.40 19.03 0.65
N LEU A 138 10.29 19.45 0.06
CA LEU A 138 9.16 18.55 -0.17
C LEU A 138 9.47 17.48 -1.22
N ASN A 139 10.30 17.78 -2.22
CA ASN A 139 10.68 16.80 -3.23
C ASN A 139 11.55 15.71 -2.60
N LYS A 140 12.51 16.09 -1.75
CA LYS A 140 13.30 15.13 -0.98
C LYS A 140 12.42 14.33 -0.01
N ALA A 141 11.45 14.97 0.63
CA ALA A 141 10.53 14.31 1.55
C ALA A 141 9.68 13.21 0.85
N VAL A 142 9.19 13.50 -0.36
CA VAL A 142 8.48 12.55 -1.22
C VAL A 142 9.39 11.43 -1.68
N GLN A 143 10.63 11.72 -2.11
CA GLN A 143 11.61 10.70 -2.48
C GLN A 143 11.96 9.76 -1.30
N GLN A 144 12.12 10.32 -0.10
CA GLN A 144 12.35 9.53 1.11
C GLN A 144 11.16 8.65 1.47
N ALA A 145 9.93 9.12 1.25
CA ALA A 145 8.74 8.28 1.41
C ALA A 145 8.67 7.19 0.32
N ALA A 146 9.09 7.49 -0.91
CA ALA A 146 9.14 6.55 -2.02
C ALA A 146 10.14 5.40 -1.79
N ALA A 147 11.23 5.66 -1.06
CA ALA A 147 12.23 4.65 -0.72
C ALA A 147 11.65 3.47 0.08
N GLY A 148 10.54 3.68 0.80
CA GLY A 148 9.80 2.62 1.50
C GLY A 148 8.96 1.72 0.58
N GLN A 149 9.00 1.93 -0.74
CA GLN A 149 8.22 1.22 -1.76
C GLN A 149 6.73 1.03 -1.39
N PRO A 150 6.01 2.10 -1.04
CA PRO A 150 4.61 1.97 -0.67
C PRO A 150 3.76 1.56 -1.87
N ARG A 151 2.62 0.91 -1.62
CA ARG A 151 1.69 0.47 -2.69
C ARG A 151 1.19 1.63 -3.56
N CYS A 152 1.15 2.84 -3.00
CA CYS A 152 0.81 4.08 -3.71
C CYS A 152 1.99 4.73 -4.46
N ALA A 153 3.12 4.03 -4.64
CA ALA A 153 4.29 4.56 -5.32
C ALA A 153 4.00 5.16 -6.71
N SER A 154 3.04 4.59 -7.46
CA SER A 154 2.64 5.10 -8.79
C SER A 154 2.09 6.53 -8.77
N TYR A 155 1.45 6.95 -7.67
CA TYR A 155 0.82 8.27 -7.52
C TYR A 155 1.31 9.03 -6.27
N LEU A 156 2.47 8.65 -5.74
CA LEU A 156 3.14 9.39 -4.66
C LEU A 156 3.33 10.89 -4.98
N PRO A 157 3.66 11.30 -6.22
CA PRO A 157 3.74 12.72 -6.59
C PRO A 157 2.42 13.46 -6.36
N THR A 158 1.28 12.81 -6.56
CA THR A 158 -0.04 13.39 -6.31
C THR A 158 -0.29 13.58 -4.83
N ILE A 159 0.07 12.60 -3.99
CA ILE A 159 0.01 12.73 -2.53
C ILE A 159 0.93 13.88 -2.07
N GLY A 160 2.16 13.95 -2.58
CA GLY A 160 3.08 15.04 -2.31
C GLY A 160 2.53 16.41 -2.71
N HIS A 161 1.86 16.50 -3.86
CA HIS A 161 1.20 17.73 -4.32
C HIS A 161 0.06 18.14 -3.38
N TYR A 162 -0.76 17.19 -2.93
CA TYR A 162 -1.81 17.44 -1.95
C TYR A 162 -1.23 17.98 -0.63
N VAL A 163 -0.19 17.32 -0.10
CA VAL A 163 0.49 17.75 1.14
C VAL A 163 1.05 19.17 0.98
N ARG A 164 1.62 19.50 -0.18
CA ARG A 164 2.16 20.83 -0.48
C ARG A 164 1.13 21.94 -0.38
N LEU A 165 0.00 21.78 -1.06
CA LEU A 165 -0.96 22.87 -1.28
C LEU A 165 -2.08 22.88 -0.24
N TYR A 166 -2.45 21.71 0.27
CA TYR A 166 -3.67 21.52 1.06
C TYR A 166 -3.41 20.92 2.44
N GLY A 167 -2.14 20.72 2.82
CA GLY A 167 -1.79 20.19 4.14
C GLY A 167 -2.03 21.14 5.31
N GLY A 168 -2.27 22.43 5.05
CA GLY A 168 -2.55 23.45 6.07
C GLY A 168 -1.31 24.22 6.58
N GLY A 169 -0.25 24.31 5.76
CA GLY A 169 0.99 25.04 6.09
C GLY A 169 2.09 24.17 6.69
N ASP A 170 3.13 24.81 7.24
CA ASP A 170 4.40 24.17 7.63
C ASP A 170 4.29 23.04 8.68
N LYS A 171 3.21 23.04 9.47
CA LYS A 171 2.95 22.02 10.50
C LYS A 171 1.99 20.93 10.04
N PHE A 172 1.48 21.02 8.81
CA PHE A 172 0.53 20.10 8.20
C PHE A 172 -0.65 19.68 9.10
N PRO A 173 -1.35 20.64 9.74
CA PRO A 173 -2.38 20.33 10.72
C PRO A 173 -3.59 19.60 10.11
N LEU A 174 -3.90 19.82 8.82
CA LEU A 174 -4.99 19.11 8.15
C LEU A 174 -4.63 17.64 7.87
N ILE A 175 -3.36 17.34 7.59
CA ILE A 175 -2.88 15.95 7.44
C ILE A 175 -2.96 15.21 8.78
N THR A 176 -2.58 15.89 9.87
CA THR A 176 -2.67 15.34 11.23
C THR A 176 -4.12 15.08 11.61
N PHE A 177 -5.02 16.03 11.35
CA PHE A 177 -6.46 15.87 11.53
C PHE A 177 -7.01 14.63 10.79
N LEU A 178 -6.71 14.50 9.49
CA LEU A 178 -7.16 13.36 8.69
C LEU A 178 -6.69 12.02 9.25
N LYS A 179 -5.44 11.97 9.74
CA LYS A 179 -4.90 10.78 10.40
C LYS A 179 -5.72 10.42 11.64
N GLU A 180 -5.95 11.36 12.54
CA GLU A 180 -6.68 11.11 13.80
C GLU A 180 -8.15 10.72 13.58
N VAL A 181 -8.82 11.34 12.59
CA VAL A 181 -10.16 10.91 12.20
C VAL A 181 -10.14 9.50 11.61
N SER A 182 -9.19 9.17 10.74
CA SER A 182 -9.06 7.81 10.20
C SER A 182 -8.90 6.76 11.30
N LYS A 183 -8.13 7.05 12.35
CA LYS A 183 -8.00 6.16 13.52
C LYS A 183 -9.34 5.89 14.20
N SER A 184 -10.16 6.94 14.32
CA SER A 184 -11.43 6.92 15.04
C SER A 184 -12.52 6.11 14.32
N TYR A 185 -12.46 5.98 12.99
CA TYR A 185 -13.53 5.37 12.18
C TYR A 185 -13.16 4.05 11.49
N GLY A 186 -11.95 3.55 11.73
CA GLY A 186 -11.44 2.27 11.23
C GLY A 186 -10.08 2.44 10.55
N HIS A 187 -9.01 2.15 11.28
CA HIS A 187 -7.66 1.96 10.74
C HIS A 187 -7.68 0.88 9.66
N SER A 188 -7.74 1.24 8.36
CA SER A 188 -7.38 0.42 7.18
C SER A 188 -8.01 0.91 5.86
N LEU A 189 -8.88 1.93 5.86
CA LEU A 189 -9.52 2.39 4.63
C LEU A 189 -8.54 3.12 3.71
N LEU A 190 -8.44 2.64 2.48
CA LEU A 190 -7.70 3.25 1.38
C LEU A 190 -8.61 4.18 0.58
N ILE A 191 -8.02 5.23 0.02
CA ILE A 191 -8.75 6.24 -0.76
C ILE A 191 -8.77 5.84 -2.24
N GLY A 192 -7.68 5.28 -2.75
CA GLY A 192 -7.49 4.87 -4.14
C GLY A 192 -6.99 6.01 -5.03
N GLU A 193 -6.12 5.65 -5.99
CA GLU A 193 -5.44 6.58 -6.90
C GLU A 193 -6.40 7.50 -7.66
N GLU A 194 -7.44 6.93 -8.27
CA GLU A 194 -8.37 7.67 -9.13
C GLU A 194 -9.10 8.77 -8.33
N PHE A 195 -9.62 8.41 -7.16
CA PHE A 195 -10.36 9.35 -6.32
C PHE A 195 -9.43 10.39 -5.70
N PHE A 196 -8.27 9.98 -5.18
CA PHE A 196 -7.27 10.87 -4.60
C PHE A 196 -6.76 11.89 -5.63
N SER A 197 -6.50 11.45 -6.86
CA SER A 197 -6.11 12.33 -7.96
C SER A 197 -7.22 13.29 -8.35
N SER A 198 -8.46 12.79 -8.45
CA SER A 198 -9.61 13.62 -8.80
C SER A 198 -9.81 14.75 -7.81
N ILE A 199 -9.69 14.51 -6.50
CA ILE A 199 -9.86 15.56 -5.48
C ILE A 199 -8.60 16.41 -5.31
N THR A 200 -7.40 15.91 -5.62
CA THR A 200 -6.18 16.72 -5.56
C THR A 200 -6.18 17.80 -6.64
N TYR A 201 -6.51 17.42 -7.87
CA TYR A 201 -6.48 18.33 -9.03
C TYR A 201 -7.85 18.91 -9.40
N ALA A 202 -8.88 18.76 -8.57
CA ALA A 202 -10.19 19.36 -8.84
C ALA A 202 -10.10 20.89 -8.85
N GLU A 203 -10.66 21.54 -9.86
CA GLU A 203 -10.77 23.00 -9.93
C GLU A 203 -12.20 23.44 -9.60
N PHE A 204 -12.40 24.02 -8.42
CA PHE A 204 -13.73 24.42 -7.92
C PHE A 204 -14.21 25.79 -8.42
N LYS A 205 -13.47 26.44 -9.33
CA LYS A 205 -13.80 27.75 -9.94
C LYS A 205 -14.01 28.91 -8.95
N MET A 206 -13.61 28.74 -7.70
CA MET A 206 -13.59 29.80 -6.69
C MET A 206 -12.51 30.83 -7.03
N LYS A 207 -12.81 32.11 -6.83
CA LYS A 207 -11.86 33.21 -7.14
C LYS A 207 -10.82 33.46 -6.05
N THR A 208 -11.16 33.16 -4.80
CA THR A 208 -10.40 33.58 -3.61
C THR A 208 -9.73 32.44 -2.85
N SER A 209 -10.04 31.19 -3.18
CA SER A 209 -9.55 30.02 -2.45
C SER A 209 -9.40 28.81 -3.38
N MET A 210 -8.44 27.94 -3.07
CA MET A 210 -8.30 26.62 -3.72
C MET A 210 -9.10 25.51 -2.99
N ALA A 211 -9.93 25.90 -2.04
CA ALA A 211 -10.78 25.06 -1.19
C ALA A 211 -10.03 23.98 -0.38
N PRO A 212 -8.96 24.31 0.37
CA PRO A 212 -8.22 23.32 1.16
C PRO A 212 -9.08 22.62 2.21
N PHE A 213 -10.03 23.32 2.85
CA PHE A 213 -10.87 22.71 3.88
C PHE A 213 -11.91 21.75 3.30
N LEU A 214 -12.51 22.09 2.18
CA LEU A 214 -13.42 21.22 1.45
C LEU A 214 -12.70 19.97 0.97
N ARG A 215 -11.47 20.09 0.44
CA ARG A 215 -10.68 18.92 0.07
C ARG A 215 -10.38 18.01 1.25
N ALA A 216 -9.99 18.60 2.39
CA ALA A 216 -9.79 17.83 3.63
C ALA A 216 -11.10 17.18 4.08
N ALA A 217 -12.23 17.89 4.02
CA ALA A 217 -13.53 17.35 4.38
C ALA A 217 -13.97 16.19 3.46
N VAL A 218 -13.67 16.27 2.15
CA VAL A 218 -13.96 15.20 1.19
C VAL A 218 -13.14 13.94 1.50
N LEU A 219 -11.82 14.08 1.76
CA LEU A 219 -10.99 12.96 2.19
C LEU A 219 -11.48 12.38 3.53
N CYS A 220 -11.75 13.24 4.52
CA CYS A 220 -12.32 12.87 5.81
C CYS A 220 -13.60 12.03 5.65
N THR A 221 -14.52 12.50 4.81
CA THR A 221 -15.77 11.79 4.52
C THR A 221 -15.49 10.42 3.91
N GLN A 222 -14.61 10.36 2.90
CA GLN A 222 -14.23 9.10 2.27
C GLN A 222 -13.65 8.10 3.28
N LEU A 223 -12.85 8.56 4.24
CA LEU A 223 -12.23 7.73 5.29
C LEU A 223 -13.20 7.22 6.34
N THR A 224 -14.45 7.71 6.37
CA THR A 224 -15.49 7.24 7.31
C THR A 224 -16.50 6.28 6.70
N SER A 225 -16.32 5.94 5.42
CA SER A 225 -17.29 5.13 4.67
C SER A 225 -17.64 3.82 5.37
N PRO A 226 -18.94 3.51 5.54
CA PRO A 226 -19.38 2.17 5.97
C PRO A 226 -19.25 1.13 4.84
N LYS A 227 -19.10 1.56 3.58
CA LYS A 227 -18.99 0.69 2.40
C LYS A 227 -17.58 0.75 1.81
N HIS A 228 -16.94 -0.41 1.66
CA HIS A 228 -15.64 -0.52 0.99
C HIS A 228 -15.53 -1.83 0.20
N CYS A 229 -14.63 -1.84 -0.79
CA CYS A 229 -14.27 -3.02 -1.58
C CYS A 229 -12.75 -3.14 -1.55
N ASP A 230 -12.21 -4.28 -1.11
CA ASP A 230 -10.76 -4.53 -1.04
C ASP A 230 -9.99 -3.46 -0.23
N GLY A 231 -10.62 -2.94 0.83
CA GLY A 231 -10.10 -1.86 1.66
C GLY A 231 -10.29 -0.46 1.08
N ILE A 232 -10.66 -0.31 -0.20
CA ILE A 232 -10.90 1.00 -0.83
C ILE A 232 -12.32 1.48 -0.51
N SER A 233 -12.42 2.68 0.05
CA SER A 233 -13.68 3.34 0.37
C SER A 233 -14.50 3.66 -0.90
N LYS A 234 -15.83 3.51 -0.83
CA LYS A 234 -16.77 3.78 -1.93
C LYS A 234 -17.94 4.70 -1.55
N LEU A 235 -17.75 5.61 -0.60
CA LEU A 235 -18.82 6.55 -0.20
C LEU A 235 -19.04 7.63 -1.28
N LEU A 236 -17.97 8.33 -1.62
CA LEU A 236 -17.94 9.31 -2.69
C LEU A 236 -17.28 8.69 -3.92
N THR A 237 -17.71 9.15 -5.10
CA THR A 237 -17.20 8.73 -6.40
C THR A 237 -16.63 9.95 -7.13
N LYS A 238 -15.79 9.71 -8.14
CA LYS A 238 -15.24 10.76 -9.02
C LYS A 238 -16.33 11.67 -9.59
N SER A 239 -17.48 11.09 -9.95
CA SER A 239 -18.64 11.85 -10.43
C SER A 239 -19.16 12.88 -9.43
N ASP A 240 -19.04 12.64 -8.12
CA ASP A 240 -19.46 13.62 -7.11
C ASP A 240 -18.50 14.81 -7.08
N VAL A 241 -17.19 14.54 -7.16
CA VAL A 241 -16.16 15.57 -7.28
C VAL A 241 -16.38 16.39 -8.55
N ASP A 242 -16.65 15.73 -9.69
CA ASP A 242 -16.92 16.41 -10.96
C ASP A 242 -18.17 17.29 -10.90
N LYS A 243 -19.23 16.86 -10.21
CA LYS A 243 -20.42 17.70 -9.96
C LYS A 243 -20.08 18.94 -9.13
N MET A 244 -19.23 18.79 -8.11
CA MET A 244 -18.79 19.92 -7.27
C MET A 244 -17.97 20.96 -8.05
N LYS A 245 -17.34 20.61 -9.18
CA LYS A 245 -16.62 21.55 -10.06
C LYS A 245 -17.56 22.38 -10.97
N SER A 246 -18.84 22.01 -11.04
CA SER A 246 -19.78 22.69 -11.93
C SER A 246 -20.05 24.12 -11.46
N VAL A 247 -20.28 25.03 -12.40
CA VAL A 247 -20.58 26.44 -12.08
C VAL A 247 -21.85 26.56 -11.26
N GLN A 248 -22.82 25.65 -11.47
CA GLN A 248 -24.08 25.59 -10.74
C GLN A 248 -23.89 25.27 -9.25
N MET A 249 -22.81 24.56 -8.90
CA MET A 249 -22.49 24.20 -7.52
C MET A 249 -21.55 25.19 -6.83
N LEU A 250 -21.04 26.20 -7.55
CA LEU A 250 -20.04 27.15 -7.04
C LEU A 250 -20.49 27.82 -5.74
N ALA A 251 -21.71 28.37 -5.69
CA ALA A 251 -22.22 29.05 -4.49
C ALA A 251 -22.29 28.12 -3.26
N LYS A 252 -22.68 26.86 -3.47
CA LYS A 252 -22.75 25.85 -2.39
C LYS A 252 -21.37 25.38 -1.96
N VAL A 253 -20.42 25.30 -2.89
CA VAL A 253 -19.01 24.97 -2.61
C VAL A 253 -18.34 26.10 -1.83
N GLU A 254 -18.61 27.35 -2.18
CA GLU A 254 -18.13 28.53 -1.43
C GLU A 254 -18.72 28.57 -0.02
N GLU A 255 -20.03 28.32 0.13
CA GLU A 255 -20.67 28.21 1.44
C GLU A 255 -20.05 27.09 2.30
N ALA A 256 -19.83 25.91 1.71
CA ALA A 256 -19.21 24.78 2.39
C ALA A 256 -17.78 25.08 2.84
N GLU A 257 -16.95 25.67 1.98
CA GLU A 257 -15.57 26.06 2.33
C GLU A 257 -15.55 27.07 3.47
N ASN A 258 -16.42 28.08 3.42
CA ASN A 258 -16.49 29.12 4.45
C ASN A 258 -16.92 28.55 5.82
N VAL A 259 -17.91 27.66 5.82
CA VAL A 259 -18.37 26.98 7.04
C VAL A 259 -17.28 26.09 7.63
N LEU A 260 -16.55 25.36 6.80
CA LEU A 260 -15.45 24.50 7.26
C LEU A 260 -14.26 25.33 7.77
N CYS A 261 -13.93 26.45 7.12
CA CYS A 261 -12.91 27.37 7.57
C CYS A 261 -13.26 27.98 8.94
N ALA A 262 -14.50 28.46 9.10
CA ALA A 262 -14.99 28.99 10.38
C ALA A 262 -15.02 27.91 11.48
N GLY A 263 -15.45 26.69 11.15
CA GLY A 263 -15.46 25.56 12.08
C GLY A 263 -14.06 25.16 12.54
N TRP A 264 -13.07 25.19 11.64
CA TRP A 264 -11.68 24.94 11.98
C TRP A 264 -11.12 26.02 12.92
N ALA A 265 -11.38 27.30 12.62
CA ALA A 265 -10.97 28.41 13.48
C ALA A 265 -11.59 28.29 14.89
N ALA A 266 -12.86 27.90 14.98
CA ALA A 266 -13.52 27.65 16.27
C ALA A 266 -12.83 26.53 17.07
N CYS A 267 -12.41 25.44 16.40
CA CYS A 267 -11.66 24.35 17.04
C CYS A 267 -10.29 24.77 17.60
N LEU A 268 -9.65 25.78 16.99
CA LEU A 268 -8.38 26.31 17.47
C LEU A 268 -8.53 27.28 18.65
N MET A 269 -9.68 27.95 18.75
CA MET A 269 -9.95 28.97 19.77
C MET A 269 -10.55 28.37 21.05
N GLU A 270 -11.22 27.22 20.96
CA GLU A 270 -11.91 26.60 22.08
C GLU A 270 -10.92 25.89 23.04
N LYS A 271 -11.19 25.94 24.35
CA LYS A 271 -10.36 25.26 25.38
C LYS A 271 -10.69 23.77 25.52
N ALA A 272 -11.46 23.19 24.61
CA ALA A 272 -11.82 21.78 24.62
C ALA A 272 -10.59 20.90 24.37
N SER A 273 -10.69 19.61 24.74
CA SER A 273 -9.62 18.66 24.45
C SER A 273 -9.44 18.51 22.93
N GLN A 274 -8.19 18.31 22.50
CA GLN A 274 -7.83 18.15 21.10
C GLN A 274 -8.65 17.02 20.42
N GLU A 275 -8.92 15.94 21.13
CA GLU A 275 -9.71 14.81 20.66
C GLU A 275 -11.18 15.19 20.41
N HIS A 276 -11.79 15.95 21.33
CA HIS A 276 -13.16 16.41 21.19
C HIS A 276 -13.32 17.37 20.01
N SER A 277 -12.43 18.35 19.91
CA SER A 277 -12.42 19.30 18.78
C SER A 277 -12.22 18.58 17.45
N THR A 278 -11.33 17.58 17.41
CA THR A 278 -11.10 16.74 16.21
C THR A 278 -12.35 15.95 15.83
N ALA A 279 -13.03 15.32 16.80
CA ALA A 279 -14.24 14.56 16.54
C ALA A 279 -15.41 15.44 16.09
N ALA A 280 -15.59 16.61 16.71
CA ALA A 280 -16.62 17.59 16.33
C ALA A 280 -16.38 18.13 14.92
N PHE A 281 -15.13 18.52 14.60
CA PHE A 281 -14.79 18.98 13.25
C PHE A 281 -14.95 17.85 12.21
N GLY A 282 -14.56 16.62 12.55
CA GLY A 282 -14.79 15.44 11.70
C GLY A 282 -16.26 15.25 11.31
N ARG A 283 -17.18 15.39 12.27
CA ARG A 283 -18.63 15.32 12.00
C ARG A 283 -19.11 16.48 11.14
N LEU A 284 -18.63 17.70 11.39
CA LEU A 284 -18.91 18.85 10.51
C LEU A 284 -18.48 18.57 9.06
N CYS A 285 -17.26 18.06 8.85
CA CYS A 285 -16.77 17.68 7.53
C CYS A 285 -17.69 16.67 6.84
N ILE A 286 -18.03 15.57 7.53
CA ILE A 286 -18.86 14.48 6.98
C ILE A 286 -20.25 14.99 6.59
N ARG A 287 -20.91 15.73 7.49
CA ARG A 287 -22.26 16.26 7.25
C ARG A 287 -22.29 17.22 6.07
N THR A 288 -21.35 18.17 6.02
CA THR A 288 -21.27 19.18 4.95
C THR A 288 -21.05 18.54 3.59
N VAL A 289 -20.12 17.58 3.47
CA VAL A 289 -19.82 16.93 2.20
C VAL A 289 -20.94 16.01 1.75
N LEU A 290 -21.56 15.25 2.66
CA LEU A 290 -22.68 14.39 2.31
C LEU A 290 -23.90 15.20 1.87
N HIS A 291 -24.16 16.34 2.49
CA HIS A 291 -25.21 17.27 2.05
C HIS A 291 -24.90 17.82 0.65
N LEU A 292 -23.66 18.28 0.43
CA LEU A 292 -23.21 18.81 -0.87
C LEU A 292 -23.29 17.77 -2.00
N ALA A 293 -22.99 16.49 -1.69
CA ALA A 293 -23.08 15.38 -2.63
C ALA A 293 -24.50 14.76 -2.73
N SER A 294 -25.46 15.25 -1.94
CA SER A 294 -26.82 14.67 -1.81
C SER A 294 -26.80 13.17 -1.48
N LYS A 295 -25.89 12.78 -0.58
CA LYS A 295 -25.61 11.39 -0.19
C LYS A 295 -25.80 11.14 1.31
N GLU A 296 -26.57 11.95 2.02
CA GLU A 296 -26.73 11.84 3.49
C GLU A 296 -27.17 10.45 3.95
N LYS A 297 -28.05 9.77 3.18
CA LYS A 297 -28.49 8.39 3.44
C LYS A 297 -27.39 7.33 3.39
N HIS A 298 -26.22 7.66 2.84
CA HIS A 298 -25.06 6.77 2.73
C HIS A 298 -24.05 6.99 3.87
N GLY A 299 -24.23 8.06 4.66
CA GLY A 299 -23.45 8.33 5.85
C GLY A 299 -23.81 7.41 7.01
N ARG A 300 -23.10 7.58 8.13
CA ARG A 300 -23.37 6.84 9.37
C ARG A 300 -24.51 7.45 10.20
N GLU A 301 -24.92 8.68 9.89
CA GLU A 301 -26.04 9.34 10.56
C GLU A 301 -27.35 9.04 9.79
N PRO A 302 -28.37 8.44 10.43
CA PRO A 302 -29.60 8.00 9.76
C PRO A 302 -30.53 9.16 9.36
N ALA A 303 -30.36 10.34 9.97
CA ALA A 303 -31.11 11.55 9.66
C ALA A 303 -30.28 12.46 8.73
N GLY A 304 -30.83 12.83 7.57
CA GLY A 304 -30.25 13.86 6.71
C GLY A 304 -30.36 15.25 7.33
N TRP A 305 -29.61 16.22 6.80
CA TRP A 305 -29.57 17.57 7.34
C TRP A 305 -30.32 18.55 6.41
N PRO A 306 -31.21 19.40 6.94
CA PRO A 306 -32.06 20.23 6.09
C PRO A 306 -31.30 21.38 5.39
N SER A 307 -30.17 21.83 5.96
CA SER A 307 -29.33 22.88 5.39
C SER A 307 -27.94 22.88 6.00
N VAL A 308 -26.99 23.53 5.32
CA VAL A 308 -25.64 23.79 5.84
C VAL A 308 -25.69 24.62 7.14
N ALA A 309 -26.63 25.57 7.25
CA ALA A 309 -26.84 26.34 8.47
C ALA A 309 -27.24 25.47 9.68
N ALA A 310 -28.07 24.45 9.48
CA ALA A 310 -28.44 23.51 10.53
C ALA A 310 -27.23 22.66 10.98
N ILE A 311 -26.36 22.27 10.03
CA ILE A 311 -25.11 21.57 10.32
C ILE A 311 -24.18 22.45 11.17
N SER A 312 -24.00 23.72 10.79
CA SER A 312 -23.18 24.69 11.53
C SER A 312 -23.68 24.91 12.96
N LYS A 313 -25.00 24.99 13.15
CA LYS A 313 -25.61 25.12 14.48
C LYS A 313 -25.33 23.90 15.35
N ALA A 314 -25.52 22.69 14.81
CA ALA A 314 -25.22 21.46 15.53
C ALA A 314 -23.73 21.37 15.92
N PHE A 315 -22.82 21.77 15.03
CA PHE A 315 -21.40 21.85 15.35
C PHE A 315 -21.09 22.84 16.50
N ALA A 316 -21.71 24.02 16.49
CA ALA A 316 -21.52 25.02 17.54
C ALA A 316 -22.05 24.57 18.91
N GLU A 317 -23.05 23.70 18.95
CA GLU A 317 -23.52 23.06 20.19
C GLU A 317 -22.57 21.93 20.62
N GLU A 318 -22.11 21.10 19.69
CA GLU A 318 -21.20 19.98 19.96
C GLU A 318 -19.83 20.44 20.46
N ILE A 319 -19.27 21.52 19.92
CA ILE A 319 -17.95 22.01 20.37
C ILE A 319 -17.99 22.52 21.82
N LYS A 320 -19.16 22.98 22.29
CA LYS A 320 -19.37 23.47 23.67
C LYS A 320 -19.71 22.36 24.68
N GLN A 321 -20.21 21.22 24.22
CA GLN A 321 -20.62 20.11 25.07
C GLN A 321 -19.83 18.84 24.76
N PRO A 322 -18.87 18.41 25.60
CA PRO A 322 -18.23 17.11 25.47
C PRO A 322 -19.23 16.01 25.78
N LYS A 323 -19.95 15.51 24.77
CA LYS A 323 -20.73 14.27 24.91
C LYS A 323 -19.77 13.08 24.89
N ALA A 324 -19.95 12.18 25.85
CA ALA A 324 -19.30 10.88 25.88
C ALA A 324 -19.56 10.14 24.55
N SER A 325 -18.49 9.63 23.96
CA SER A 325 -18.45 8.95 22.66
C SER A 325 -19.51 7.85 22.53
N SER A 326 -20.58 8.10 21.78
CA SER A 326 -21.43 7.03 21.24
C SER A 326 -20.88 6.60 19.88
N VAL A 327 -19.75 5.91 19.88
CA VAL A 327 -19.26 5.16 18.70
C VAL A 327 -19.72 3.73 18.87
N THR A 328 -20.84 3.39 18.25
CA THR A 328 -21.32 2.01 18.13
C THR A 328 -20.28 1.18 17.40
N ALA A 329 -19.82 0.13 18.08
CA ALA A 329 -18.79 -0.79 17.62
C ALA A 329 -19.22 -1.61 16.38
N HIS A 330 -18.27 -1.73 15.44
CA HIS A 330 -18.05 -2.82 14.49
C HIS A 330 -19.24 -3.56 13.85
N GLU A 331 -19.49 -3.27 12.57
CA GLU A 331 -19.92 -4.27 11.59
C GLU A 331 -18.88 -4.40 10.47
N LYS A 332 -18.40 -5.64 10.24
CA LYS A 332 -17.48 -6.00 9.14
C LYS A 332 -18.24 -5.96 7.80
N PRO A 333 -17.68 -5.37 6.73
CA PRO A 333 -18.34 -5.37 5.44
C PRO A 333 -17.99 -6.64 4.67
N ALA A 334 -19.00 -7.15 3.99
CA ALA A 334 -18.87 -8.37 3.24
C ALA A 334 -19.40 -8.11 1.82
N CYS A 335 -18.49 -8.28 0.85
CA CYS A 335 -18.69 -8.19 -0.60
C CYS A 335 -19.95 -8.94 -1.09
N SER A 336 -20.67 -8.35 -2.04
CA SER A 336 -21.79 -8.99 -2.76
C SER A 336 -21.54 -8.91 -4.26
N PRO A 337 -21.68 -10.01 -5.01
CA PRO A 337 -22.03 -9.97 -6.42
C PRO A 337 -23.55 -9.99 -6.61
N SER A 338 -23.98 -9.60 -7.80
CA SER A 338 -25.31 -9.11 -8.15
C SER A 338 -26.25 -10.14 -8.80
N LYS A 339 -27.56 -9.86 -8.65
CA LYS A 339 -28.77 -10.21 -9.47
C LYS A 339 -29.48 -11.57 -9.27
N ALA A 340 -30.76 -11.50 -8.83
CA ALA A 340 -31.97 -11.87 -9.60
C ALA A 340 -33.27 -11.40 -8.86
N LYS A 341 -34.37 -11.16 -9.60
CA LYS A 341 -35.66 -10.53 -9.20
C LYS A 341 -36.72 -11.51 -8.67
N LYS A 342 -37.80 -10.91 -8.10
CA LYS A 342 -39.21 -11.37 -7.82
C LYS A 342 -39.44 -11.99 -6.43
N ASP A 343 -40.55 -11.78 -5.71
CA ASP A 343 -41.87 -11.12 -5.93
C ASP A 343 -42.38 -10.59 -4.56
N ALA A 344 -42.99 -9.40 -4.51
CA ALA A 344 -44.42 -9.13 -4.27
C ALA A 344 -44.93 -9.43 -2.84
N GLY A 345 -45.31 -8.37 -2.13
CA GLY A 345 -45.89 -8.42 -0.80
C GLY A 345 -47.36 -8.83 -0.79
N LEU A 346 -47.70 -9.62 0.24
CA LEU A 346 -49.03 -9.82 0.80
C LEU A 346 -48.89 -9.77 2.34
N PRO A 347 -49.87 -9.23 3.10
CA PRO A 347 -49.83 -9.24 4.56
C PRO A 347 -50.09 -10.66 5.08
N GLU A 348 -49.12 -11.25 5.79
CA GLU A 348 -49.26 -12.57 6.45
C GLU A 348 -50.01 -12.46 7.79
N ASN A 349 -50.98 -13.36 8.00
CA ASN A 349 -51.76 -13.46 9.24
C ASN A 349 -50.97 -14.23 10.32
N LEU A 350 -50.35 -13.49 11.24
CA LEU A 350 -49.50 -14.03 12.31
C LEU A 350 -50.27 -14.79 13.42
N LEU A 351 -51.61 -14.82 13.39
CA LEU A 351 -52.42 -15.47 14.44
C LEU A 351 -52.57 -17.00 14.24
N GLU A 352 -52.29 -17.52 13.05
CA GLU A 352 -52.40 -18.96 12.72
C GLU A 352 -51.06 -19.63 12.35
N SER A 353 -49.94 -18.89 12.44
CA SER A 353 -48.63 -19.41 12.02
C SER A 353 -48.00 -20.36 13.04
N SER A 354 -47.30 -21.41 12.57
CA SER A 354 -46.57 -22.35 13.45
C SER A 354 -45.39 -21.65 14.15
N PRO A 355 -44.99 -22.08 15.36
CA PRO A 355 -43.85 -21.50 16.09
C PRO A 355 -42.56 -21.43 15.27
N ALA A 356 -42.30 -22.44 14.42
CA ALA A 356 -41.17 -22.45 13.49
C ALA A 356 -41.25 -21.33 12.43
N HIS A 357 -42.45 -21.09 11.88
CA HIS A 357 -42.67 -20.02 10.90
C HIS A 357 -42.54 -18.65 11.56
N THR A 358 -43.12 -18.45 12.74
CA THR A 358 -42.97 -17.22 13.53
C THR A 358 -41.49 -16.94 13.85
N ALA A 359 -40.72 -17.97 14.21
CA ALA A 359 -39.29 -17.85 14.50
C ALA A 359 -38.46 -17.44 13.26
N LEU A 360 -38.79 -17.94 12.07
CA LEU A 360 -38.13 -17.54 10.81
C LEU A 360 -38.50 -16.10 10.40
N VAL A 361 -39.76 -15.68 10.59
CA VAL A 361 -40.21 -14.30 10.34
C VAL A 361 -39.52 -13.30 11.28
N LEU A 362 -39.35 -13.67 12.56
CA LEU A 362 -38.63 -12.85 13.55
C LEU A 362 -37.12 -12.81 13.31
N ASN A 363 -36.53 -13.86 12.74
CA ASN A 363 -35.09 -13.98 12.50
C ASN A 363 -34.77 -13.99 10.99
N LYS A 364 -35.07 -12.89 10.29
CA LYS A 364 -34.90 -12.74 8.82
C LYS A 364 -33.48 -13.03 8.27
N HIS A 365 -32.48 -13.15 9.12
CA HIS A 365 -31.10 -13.51 8.78
C HIS A 365 -30.87 -15.03 8.71
N ILE A 366 -31.83 -15.84 9.15
CA ILE A 366 -31.80 -17.30 9.15
C ILE A 366 -32.47 -17.82 7.87
N THR A 367 -31.76 -18.67 7.14
CA THR A 367 -32.18 -19.23 5.86
C THR A 367 -31.63 -20.65 5.76
N ILE A 368 -32.50 -21.60 5.46
CA ILE A 368 -32.14 -23.01 5.33
C ILE A 368 -31.11 -23.18 4.21
N GLY A 369 -30.07 -23.98 4.44
CA GLY A 369 -28.96 -24.22 3.51
C GLY A 369 -27.76 -23.28 3.66
N ASN A 370 -27.91 -22.16 4.39
CA ASN A 370 -26.82 -21.21 4.61
C ASN A 370 -25.91 -21.63 5.79
N LEU A 371 -24.71 -21.03 5.83
CA LEU A 371 -23.69 -21.25 6.85
C LEU A 371 -23.77 -20.18 7.94
N TYR A 372 -23.56 -20.59 9.18
CA TYR A 372 -23.71 -19.78 10.38
C TYR A 372 -22.56 -20.03 11.36
N THR A 373 -22.32 -19.09 12.25
CA THR A 373 -21.36 -19.21 13.36
C THR A 373 -22.04 -18.77 14.65
N CYS A 374 -21.70 -19.42 15.76
CA CYS A 374 -22.19 -19.05 17.08
C CYS A 374 -21.02 -18.99 18.06
N SER A 375 -20.98 -17.95 18.89
CA SER A 375 -19.97 -17.79 19.95
C SER A 375 -20.05 -18.89 21.00
N GLN A 376 -21.24 -19.47 21.23
CA GLN A 376 -21.43 -20.59 22.15
C GLN A 376 -20.88 -21.92 21.60
N GLN A 377 -20.67 -22.01 20.29
CA GLN A 377 -20.16 -23.21 19.60
C GLN A 377 -18.70 -23.06 19.16
N GLY A 378 -17.95 -22.18 19.83
CA GLY A 378 -16.50 -22.03 19.61
C GLY A 378 -16.10 -21.50 18.23
N GLY A 379 -17.00 -20.83 17.50
CA GLY A 379 -16.69 -20.27 16.18
C GLY A 379 -16.70 -21.30 15.03
N LYS A 380 -17.24 -22.51 15.25
CA LYS A 380 -17.47 -23.51 14.18
C LYS A 380 -18.40 -22.96 13.10
N VAL A 381 -18.12 -23.30 11.83
CA VAL A 381 -18.97 -22.97 10.68
C VAL A 381 -20.02 -24.07 10.51
N LEU A 382 -21.26 -23.73 10.81
CA LEU A 382 -22.40 -24.62 10.93
C LEU A 382 -23.38 -24.42 9.76
N LYS A 383 -23.76 -25.49 9.07
CA LYS A 383 -24.76 -25.43 7.99
C LYS A 383 -26.15 -25.68 8.54
N LEU A 384 -27.09 -24.76 8.30
CA LEU A 384 -28.49 -24.97 8.69
C LEU A 384 -29.15 -25.96 7.73
N VAL A 385 -29.60 -27.10 8.25
CA VAL A 385 -30.24 -28.16 7.45
C VAL A 385 -31.75 -28.13 7.56
N LYS A 386 -32.31 -27.88 8.76
CA LYS A 386 -33.76 -27.90 9.00
C LYS A 386 -34.15 -26.97 10.16
N VAL A 387 -35.38 -26.44 10.13
CA VAL A 387 -36.04 -25.79 11.29
C VAL A 387 -37.42 -26.42 11.48
N ASP A 388 -37.74 -26.81 12.71
CA ASP A 388 -39.06 -27.31 13.12
C ASP A 388 -39.53 -26.66 14.43
N ASN A 389 -40.63 -27.15 15.00
CA ASN A 389 -41.25 -26.56 16.18
C ASN A 389 -40.43 -26.78 17.47
N GLU A 390 -39.44 -27.68 17.45
CA GLU A 390 -38.59 -27.99 18.59
C GLU A 390 -37.25 -27.24 18.52
N GLY A 391 -36.75 -26.96 17.31
CA GLY A 391 -35.55 -26.15 17.11
C GLY A 391 -35.04 -26.11 15.68
N ALA A 392 -33.80 -25.64 15.52
CA ALA A 392 -33.08 -25.60 14.25
C ALA A 392 -31.87 -26.54 14.29
N LEU A 393 -31.78 -27.41 13.29
CA LEU A 393 -30.71 -28.40 13.15
C LEU A 393 -29.57 -27.83 12.28
N PHE A 394 -28.40 -27.70 12.90
CA PHE A 394 -27.16 -27.28 12.26
C PHE A 394 -26.18 -28.45 12.17
N VAL A 395 -25.38 -28.50 11.09
CA VAL A 395 -24.35 -29.54 10.90
C VAL A 395 -22.97 -28.89 10.74
N TYR A 396 -21.99 -29.39 11.50
CA TYR A 396 -20.58 -29.04 11.36
C TYR A 396 -19.79 -30.23 10.81
N THR A 397 -19.03 -30.03 9.73
CA THR A 397 -18.17 -31.07 9.15
C THR A 397 -16.71 -30.71 9.39
N PRO A 398 -15.99 -31.38 10.32
CA PRO A 398 -14.56 -31.14 10.52
C PRO A 398 -13.73 -31.65 9.34
N LEU A 399 -12.51 -31.11 9.16
CA LEU A 399 -11.57 -31.56 8.13
C LEU A 399 -11.18 -33.04 8.32
N LEU A 400 -11.15 -33.49 9.58
CA LEU A 400 -10.87 -34.86 10.00
C LEU A 400 -11.95 -35.26 11.00
N GLY A 401 -12.74 -36.28 10.69
CA GLY A 401 -13.78 -36.82 11.58
C GLY A 401 -15.18 -36.89 10.95
N ALA A 402 -16.16 -37.31 11.76
CA ALA A 402 -17.56 -37.40 11.37
C ALA A 402 -18.27 -36.04 11.53
N ALA A 403 -19.37 -35.84 10.80
CA ALA A 403 -20.20 -34.65 10.92
C ALA A 403 -20.89 -34.59 12.30
N GLU A 404 -20.88 -33.42 12.93
CA GLU A 404 -21.53 -33.15 14.22
C GLU A 404 -22.86 -32.43 14.00
N GLU A 405 -23.94 -32.96 14.56
CA GLU A 405 -25.26 -32.33 14.56
C GLU A 405 -25.46 -31.47 15.82
N VAL A 406 -25.92 -30.24 15.63
CA VAL A 406 -26.14 -29.25 16.69
C VAL A 406 -27.56 -28.72 16.59
N VAL A 407 -28.41 -29.07 17.56
CA VAL A 407 -29.79 -28.57 17.65
C VAL A 407 -29.81 -27.29 18.49
N VAL A 408 -30.30 -26.19 17.90
CA VAL A 408 -30.42 -24.87 18.54
C VAL A 408 -31.91 -24.56 18.76
N LYS A 409 -32.31 -24.30 20.01
CA LYS A 409 -33.69 -23.88 20.33
C LYS A 409 -34.08 -22.60 19.60
N LEU A 410 -35.37 -22.45 19.27
CA LEU A 410 -35.89 -21.32 18.49
C LEU A 410 -35.57 -19.94 19.11
N ASP A 411 -35.58 -19.83 20.45
CA ASP A 411 -35.23 -18.58 21.16
C ASP A 411 -33.76 -18.16 20.99
N ASN A 412 -32.88 -19.15 20.77
CA ASN A 412 -31.44 -18.94 20.65
C ASN A 412 -31.00 -18.67 19.20
N LEU A 413 -31.92 -18.69 18.23
CA LEU A 413 -31.63 -18.40 16.82
C LEU A 413 -31.05 -16.99 16.59
N LYS A 414 -31.40 -16.03 17.45
CA LYS A 414 -30.83 -14.65 17.43
C LYS A 414 -29.30 -14.62 17.59
N SER A 415 -28.72 -15.66 18.20
CA SER A 415 -27.28 -15.74 18.43
C SER A 415 -26.49 -16.27 17.22
N MET A 416 -27.18 -16.79 16.20
CA MET A 416 -26.57 -17.36 15.00
C MET A 416 -26.23 -16.26 14.00
N ARG A 417 -24.94 -16.07 13.72
CA ARG A 417 -24.46 -15.06 12.76
C ARG A 417 -24.19 -15.70 11.40
N PRO A 418 -24.72 -15.15 10.28
CA PRO A 418 -24.41 -15.66 8.95
C PRO A 418 -22.90 -15.65 8.68
N SER A 419 -22.38 -16.73 8.12
CA SER A 419 -20.97 -16.88 7.77
C SER A 419 -20.78 -16.96 6.27
N LYS A 420 -19.79 -16.21 5.75
CA LYS A 420 -19.31 -16.34 4.37
C LYS A 420 -18.12 -17.29 4.23
N GLN A 421 -17.65 -17.86 5.34
CA GLN A 421 -16.56 -18.83 5.32
C GLN A 421 -17.08 -20.11 4.66
N LYS A 422 -16.33 -20.63 3.68
CA LYS A 422 -16.61 -21.93 3.08
C LYS A 422 -16.22 -23.04 4.07
N GLU A 423 -16.83 -24.20 3.90
CA GLU A 423 -16.44 -25.41 4.61
C GLU A 423 -14.95 -25.70 4.36
N GLN A 424 -14.25 -26.21 5.39
CA GLN A 424 -12.85 -26.58 5.25
C GLN A 424 -12.74 -27.78 4.32
N THR A 425 -11.89 -27.69 3.29
CA THR A 425 -11.62 -28.80 2.36
C THR A 425 -10.14 -29.15 2.37
N ALA A 426 -9.84 -30.45 2.40
CA ALA A 426 -8.46 -30.93 2.32
C ALA A 426 -7.95 -30.78 0.88
N CYS A 427 -6.71 -30.30 0.73
CA CYS A 427 -6.02 -30.36 -0.56
C CYS A 427 -5.77 -31.84 -0.91
N PRO A 428 -6.18 -32.32 -2.10
CA PRO A 428 -5.89 -33.69 -2.51
C PRO A 428 -4.39 -33.96 -2.46
N SER A 429 -3.98 -35.08 -1.85
CA SER A 429 -2.57 -35.41 -1.63
C SER A 429 -1.77 -35.53 -2.94
N SER A 430 -2.42 -35.91 -4.03
CA SER A 430 -1.84 -35.94 -5.39
C SER A 430 -1.43 -34.54 -5.87
N VAL A 431 -2.27 -33.53 -5.63
CA VAL A 431 -2.00 -32.14 -5.99
C VAL A 431 -0.92 -31.55 -5.08
N ALA A 432 -1.05 -31.77 -3.78
CA ALA A 432 -0.07 -31.28 -2.80
C ALA A 432 1.34 -31.80 -3.10
N LYS A 433 1.48 -33.10 -3.41
CA LYS A 433 2.78 -33.72 -3.69
C LYS A 433 3.52 -33.06 -4.86
N GLY A 434 2.81 -32.66 -5.92
CA GLY A 434 3.40 -31.98 -7.08
C GLY A 434 3.75 -30.51 -6.84
N LEU A 435 3.03 -29.83 -5.94
CA LEU A 435 3.24 -28.41 -5.67
C LEU A 435 4.19 -28.13 -4.50
N LEU A 436 4.60 -29.16 -3.75
CA LEU A 436 5.62 -29.01 -2.71
C LEU A 436 6.95 -28.54 -3.32
N PRO A 437 7.71 -27.65 -2.63
CA PRO A 437 8.90 -27.02 -3.20
C PRO A 437 9.92 -27.99 -3.81
N GLN A 438 10.14 -29.14 -3.17
CA GLN A 438 11.08 -30.17 -3.64
C GLN A 438 10.70 -30.80 -4.99
N ASN A 439 9.44 -30.73 -5.38
CA ASN A 439 8.92 -31.30 -6.63
C ASN A 439 8.40 -30.22 -7.59
N SER A 440 8.46 -28.95 -7.19
CA SER A 440 7.84 -27.85 -7.91
C SER A 440 8.70 -27.39 -9.07
N GLU A 441 8.15 -27.38 -10.27
CA GLU A 441 8.77 -26.79 -11.47
C GLU A 441 9.10 -25.30 -11.26
N ALA A 442 8.33 -24.59 -10.42
CA ALA A 442 8.59 -23.19 -10.11
C ALA A 442 9.94 -22.98 -9.40
N LEU A 443 10.35 -23.92 -8.54
CA LEU A 443 11.66 -23.84 -7.88
C LEU A 443 12.79 -24.11 -8.88
N GLN A 444 12.59 -25.07 -9.79
CA GLN A 444 13.55 -25.37 -10.85
C GLN A 444 13.74 -24.17 -11.80
N GLU A 445 12.64 -23.47 -12.17
CA GLU A 445 12.68 -22.23 -12.96
C GLU A 445 13.46 -21.12 -12.23
N MET A 446 13.22 -20.92 -10.92
CA MET A 446 13.96 -19.95 -10.11
C MET A 446 15.46 -20.25 -10.05
N GLU A 447 15.84 -21.52 -9.90
CA GLU A 447 17.24 -21.94 -9.88
C GLU A 447 17.91 -21.69 -11.25
N ALA A 448 17.24 -22.02 -12.35
CA ALA A 448 17.74 -21.82 -13.71
C ALA A 448 17.98 -20.32 -14.01
N VAL A 449 17.02 -19.46 -13.67
CA VAL A 449 17.14 -18.00 -13.83
C VAL A 449 18.30 -17.46 -13.00
N SER A 450 18.45 -17.92 -11.75
CA SER A 450 19.53 -17.46 -10.85
C SER A 450 20.92 -17.85 -11.39
N LYS A 451 21.07 -19.08 -11.90
CA LYS A 451 22.32 -19.53 -12.54
C LYS A 451 22.65 -18.73 -13.80
N ALA A 452 21.65 -18.47 -14.65
CA ALA A 452 21.83 -17.67 -15.86
C ALA A 452 22.21 -16.21 -15.54
N GLN A 453 21.58 -15.61 -14.53
CA GLN A 453 21.91 -14.26 -14.04
C GLN A 453 23.37 -14.17 -13.57
N LEU A 454 23.81 -15.14 -12.74
CA LEU A 454 25.17 -15.17 -12.23
C LEU A 454 26.19 -15.33 -13.38
N ALA A 455 25.93 -16.25 -14.31
CA ALA A 455 26.79 -16.48 -15.45
C ALA A 455 26.91 -15.23 -16.35
N LEU A 456 25.81 -14.52 -16.59
CA LEU A 456 25.83 -13.26 -17.36
C LEU A 456 26.68 -12.19 -16.67
N VAL A 457 26.52 -12.00 -15.36
CA VAL A 457 27.31 -11.02 -14.58
C VAL A 457 28.79 -11.38 -14.61
N GLN A 458 29.14 -12.65 -14.41
CA GLN A 458 30.53 -13.11 -14.47
C GLN A 458 31.14 -12.92 -15.87
N ALA A 459 30.40 -13.24 -16.93
CA ALA A 459 30.84 -13.02 -18.29
C ALA A 459 31.05 -11.53 -18.62
N PHE A 460 30.20 -10.66 -18.07
CA PHE A 460 30.35 -9.22 -18.22
C PHE A 460 31.61 -8.70 -17.52
N MET A 461 31.84 -9.11 -16.27
CA MET A 461 32.99 -8.68 -15.45
C MET A 461 34.33 -9.22 -15.96
N ASN A 462 34.35 -10.44 -16.48
CA ASN A 462 35.56 -11.05 -17.05
C ASN A 462 35.79 -10.66 -18.52
N GLY A 463 34.77 -10.13 -19.19
CA GLY A 463 34.85 -9.71 -20.58
C GLY A 463 35.56 -8.38 -20.75
N LYS A 464 36.16 -8.17 -21.94
CA LYS A 464 36.72 -6.86 -22.30
C LYS A 464 35.59 -5.88 -22.64
N GLN A 465 35.12 -5.13 -21.65
CA GLN A 465 34.15 -4.07 -21.84
C GLN A 465 34.84 -2.78 -22.30
N PRO A 466 34.16 -1.92 -23.09
CA PRO A 466 34.67 -0.60 -23.40
C PRO A 466 34.72 0.28 -22.13
N SER A 467 35.83 0.98 -21.97
CA SER A 467 36.11 1.96 -20.93
C SER A 467 35.63 3.37 -21.31
N GLU A 468 35.76 4.32 -20.39
CA GLU A 468 35.56 5.75 -20.60
C GLU A 468 36.49 6.37 -21.66
N GLU A 469 37.62 5.71 -21.98
CA GLU A 469 38.52 6.10 -23.07
C GLU A 469 38.04 5.58 -24.43
N ASP A 470 37.19 4.55 -24.44
CA ASP A 470 36.66 3.91 -25.63
C ASP A 470 35.42 4.62 -26.16
N ILE A 471 34.53 5.01 -25.24
CA ILE A 471 33.20 5.54 -25.54
C ILE A 471 32.81 6.63 -24.55
N MET A 472 31.87 7.48 -24.96
CA MET A 472 31.18 8.42 -24.08
C MET A 472 29.67 8.29 -24.24
N PHE A 473 28.94 8.63 -23.19
CA PHE A 473 27.49 8.75 -23.25
C PHE A 473 27.12 10.20 -23.54
N SER A 474 26.17 10.41 -24.45
CA SER A 474 25.61 11.73 -24.73
C SER A 474 24.23 11.85 -24.13
N ASN A 475 23.87 13.05 -23.68
CA ASN A 475 22.48 13.42 -23.39
C ASN A 475 22.09 14.57 -24.32
N HIS A 476 20.85 14.58 -24.82
CA HIS A 476 20.35 15.55 -25.81
C HIS A 476 21.14 15.63 -27.15
N PRO A 477 21.09 14.59 -28.01
CA PRO A 477 20.29 13.37 -27.88
C PRO A 477 20.95 12.31 -26.99
N PRO A 478 20.16 11.45 -26.31
CA PRO A 478 20.70 10.29 -25.60
C PRO A 478 21.41 9.35 -26.58
N GLY A 479 22.58 8.84 -26.24
CA GLY A 479 23.33 7.95 -27.13
C GLY A 479 24.67 7.50 -26.59
N VAL A 480 25.37 6.68 -27.38
CA VAL A 480 26.79 6.34 -27.17
C VAL A 480 27.58 6.88 -28.35
N VAL A 481 28.67 7.57 -28.06
CA VAL A 481 29.59 8.13 -29.05
C VAL A 481 30.97 7.52 -28.85
N SER A 482 31.66 7.23 -29.94
CA SER A 482 33.01 6.70 -29.90
C SER A 482 34.03 7.77 -29.48
N GLN A 483 34.93 7.46 -28.54
CA GLN A 483 36.04 8.34 -28.15
C GLN A 483 37.35 8.05 -28.91
N LYS A 484 37.41 6.94 -29.66
CA LYS A 484 38.55 6.58 -30.50
C LYS A 484 38.14 5.88 -31.79
N LYS A 485 39.12 5.62 -32.66
CA LYS A 485 38.88 4.88 -33.89
C LYS A 485 38.82 3.38 -33.62
N PHE A 486 37.77 2.72 -34.13
CA PHE A 486 37.62 1.26 -34.10
C PHE A 486 37.57 0.70 -35.52
N LYS A 487 38.32 -0.37 -35.77
CA LYS A 487 38.15 -1.20 -36.98
C LYS A 487 36.85 -1.99 -36.88
N ALA A 488 36.31 -2.44 -38.01
CA ALA A 488 35.13 -3.30 -38.02
C ALA A 488 35.31 -4.53 -37.09
N LYS A 489 34.26 -4.87 -36.34
CA LYS A 489 34.21 -5.97 -35.36
C LYS A 489 35.11 -5.83 -34.13
N GLN A 490 35.73 -4.67 -33.90
CA GLN A 490 36.61 -4.43 -32.76
C GLN A 490 35.86 -3.98 -31.51
N LEU A 491 34.79 -3.20 -31.67
CA LEU A 491 33.96 -2.71 -30.57
C LEU A 491 32.80 -3.68 -30.34
N VAL A 492 32.72 -4.21 -29.12
CA VAL A 492 31.69 -5.14 -28.67
C VAL A 492 31.03 -4.57 -27.44
N LEU A 493 29.71 -4.40 -27.48
CA LEU A 493 28.91 -3.98 -26.34
C LEU A 493 28.06 -5.16 -25.89
N MET A 494 28.34 -5.70 -24.70
CA MET A 494 27.61 -6.83 -24.14
C MET A 494 26.32 -6.35 -23.46
N SER A 495 25.21 -7.08 -23.63
CA SER A 495 24.00 -6.82 -22.85
C SER A 495 24.19 -7.20 -21.39
N ILE A 496 23.67 -6.41 -20.46
CA ILE A 496 23.62 -6.73 -19.03
C ILE A 496 22.32 -6.21 -18.42
N GLY A 497 21.75 -6.94 -17.46
CA GLY A 497 20.46 -6.60 -16.86
C GLY A 497 19.84 -7.76 -16.10
N ALA A 498 18.54 -7.65 -15.78
CA ALA A 498 17.82 -8.73 -15.10
C ALA A 498 17.42 -9.82 -16.10
N VAL A 499 17.60 -11.07 -15.69
CA VAL A 499 17.33 -12.26 -16.50
C VAL A 499 15.98 -12.87 -16.11
N SER A 500 15.21 -13.29 -17.10
CA SER A 500 13.94 -14.01 -16.91
C SER A 500 13.79 -15.13 -17.94
N LEU A 501 13.13 -16.23 -17.58
CA LEU A 501 12.91 -17.35 -18.49
C LEU A 501 11.99 -16.92 -19.66
N CYS A 502 12.38 -17.24 -20.88
CA CYS A 502 11.63 -16.91 -22.08
C CYS A 502 10.82 -18.11 -22.56
N LYS A 503 9.51 -18.10 -22.28
CA LYS A 503 8.60 -19.19 -22.69
C LYS A 503 8.28 -19.16 -24.19
N ASP A 504 8.31 -17.97 -24.81
CA ASP A 504 8.13 -17.79 -26.24
C ASP A 504 9.27 -16.92 -26.82
N PRO A 505 10.35 -17.57 -27.29
CA PRO A 505 11.45 -16.87 -27.93
C PRO A 505 11.01 -16.12 -29.20
N ALA A 506 10.03 -16.60 -29.97
CA ALA A 506 9.68 -15.98 -31.24
C ALA A 506 8.98 -14.62 -31.05
N ALA A 507 8.13 -14.50 -30.03
CA ALA A 507 7.39 -13.27 -29.73
C ALA A 507 8.21 -12.19 -29.01
N SER A 508 9.29 -12.57 -28.32
CA SER A 508 10.07 -11.63 -27.50
C SER A 508 10.96 -10.70 -28.33
N ARG A 509 10.81 -9.39 -28.09
CA ARG A 509 11.66 -8.32 -28.65
C ARG A 509 12.91 -8.02 -27.79
N LEU A 510 13.00 -8.60 -26.60
CA LEU A 510 14.13 -8.40 -25.71
C LEU A 510 15.36 -9.19 -26.17
N PRO A 511 16.58 -8.75 -25.83
CA PRO A 511 17.79 -9.54 -26.04
C PRO A 511 17.67 -10.92 -25.41
N LYS A 512 18.09 -11.95 -26.15
CA LYS A 512 17.97 -13.34 -25.76
C LYS A 512 19.33 -13.88 -25.33
N LEU A 513 19.37 -14.41 -24.12
CA LEU A 513 20.49 -15.13 -23.54
C LEU A 513 20.19 -16.62 -23.65
N VAL A 514 21.04 -17.39 -24.34
CA VAL A 514 20.85 -18.83 -24.48
C VAL A 514 21.83 -19.55 -23.57
N CYS A 515 21.35 -20.40 -22.66
CA CYS A 515 22.19 -21.21 -21.77
C CYS A 515 21.83 -22.69 -21.96
N GLY A 516 22.58 -23.40 -22.80
CA GLY A 516 22.25 -24.78 -23.15
C GLY A 516 20.93 -24.87 -23.93
N LYS A 517 19.89 -25.47 -23.33
CA LYS A 517 18.56 -25.61 -23.96
C LYS A 517 17.59 -24.48 -23.60
N ASP A 518 17.88 -23.75 -22.53
CA ASP A 518 17.00 -22.72 -22.01
C ASP A 518 17.32 -21.37 -22.65
N VAL A 519 16.26 -20.64 -22.98
CA VAL A 519 16.35 -19.28 -23.52
C VAL A 519 15.81 -18.33 -22.47
N PHE A 520 16.58 -17.30 -22.17
CA PHE A 520 16.24 -16.24 -21.23
C PHE A 520 16.19 -14.90 -21.95
N THR A 521 15.43 -13.96 -21.40
CA THR A 521 15.46 -12.55 -21.81
C THR A 521 16.26 -11.71 -20.85
N VAL A 522 17.01 -10.74 -21.36
CA VAL A 522 17.73 -9.75 -20.56
C VAL A 522 16.99 -8.42 -20.63
N SER A 523 16.53 -7.90 -19.49
CA SER A 523 15.84 -6.61 -19.42
C SER A 523 16.82 -5.44 -19.26
N GLN A 524 16.41 -4.26 -19.70
CA GLN A 524 17.19 -3.04 -19.52
C GLN A 524 17.30 -2.69 -18.02
N PRO A 525 18.49 -2.41 -17.48
CA PRO A 525 18.66 -1.88 -16.13
C PRO A 525 18.18 -0.43 -16.06
N LYS A 526 17.96 0.07 -14.85
CA LYS A 526 17.60 1.48 -14.65
C LYS A 526 18.74 2.38 -15.15
N LEU A 527 18.50 3.14 -16.22
CA LEU A 527 19.47 4.07 -16.77
C LEU A 527 19.42 5.42 -16.03
N TRP A 528 20.50 6.20 -16.11
CA TRP A 528 20.54 7.58 -15.62
C TRP A 528 20.04 8.54 -16.71
N PRO A 529 18.85 9.14 -16.57
CA PRO A 529 18.19 9.83 -17.69
C PRO A 529 18.68 11.26 -17.94
N ASP A 530 19.35 11.88 -16.97
CA ASP A 530 19.69 13.30 -17.01
C ASP A 530 20.99 13.58 -16.27
N PHE A 531 22.06 13.84 -17.04
CA PHE A 531 23.39 14.08 -16.51
C PHE A 531 23.51 15.38 -15.71
N ALA A 532 22.52 16.28 -15.76
CA ALA A 532 22.49 17.49 -14.94
C ALA A 532 22.08 17.22 -13.48
N LYS A 533 21.48 16.05 -13.20
CA LYS A 533 21.06 15.65 -11.85
C LYS A 533 22.06 14.66 -11.26
N PRO A 534 22.29 14.63 -9.94
CA PRO A 534 23.16 13.64 -9.32
C PRO A 534 22.82 12.21 -9.76
N ALA A 535 23.85 11.41 -10.06
CA ALA A 535 23.69 10.02 -10.47
C ALA A 535 22.96 9.22 -9.36
N PRO A 536 21.82 8.57 -9.65
CA PRO A 536 21.14 7.74 -8.66
C PRO A 536 21.96 6.49 -8.32
N GLU A 537 22.02 6.11 -7.04
CA GLU A 537 22.79 4.95 -6.55
C GLU A 537 22.40 3.62 -7.23
N GLN A 538 21.16 3.49 -7.71
CA GLN A 538 20.62 2.27 -8.33
C GLN A 538 20.65 2.29 -9.86
N CYS A 539 21.37 3.24 -10.48
CA CYS A 539 21.47 3.34 -11.94
C CYS A 539 22.74 2.68 -12.47
N MET A 540 22.66 2.12 -13.68
CA MET A 540 23.79 1.55 -14.41
C MET A 540 23.90 2.18 -15.79
N MET A 541 25.10 2.55 -16.21
CA MET A 541 25.39 3.01 -17.57
C MET A 541 25.92 1.84 -18.41
N SER A 542 25.02 1.13 -19.09
CA SER A 542 25.39 0.01 -19.97
C SER A 542 25.28 0.44 -21.44
N PRO A 543 26.40 0.52 -22.19
CA PRO A 543 26.45 1.03 -23.57
C PRO A 543 25.48 0.33 -24.52
N PHE A 544 25.30 -0.98 -24.36
CA PHE A 544 24.38 -1.78 -25.17
C PHE A 544 22.95 -1.21 -25.20
N TRP A 545 22.50 -0.62 -24.08
CA TRP A 545 21.15 -0.08 -23.94
C TRP A 545 21.02 1.40 -24.34
N TRP A 546 22.15 2.05 -24.66
CA TRP A 546 22.21 3.45 -25.08
C TRP A 546 22.43 3.61 -26.59
N VAL A 547 22.76 2.53 -27.31
CA VAL A 547 22.82 2.54 -28.78
C VAL A 547 21.42 2.81 -29.32
N ARG A 548 21.30 3.79 -30.21
CA ARG A 548 20.01 4.17 -30.81
C ARG A 548 19.77 3.42 -32.11
N THR A 549 18.51 3.32 -32.48
CA THR A 549 18.10 2.81 -33.79
C THR A 549 18.01 3.94 -34.82
N THR A 550 18.36 3.68 -36.07
CA THR A 550 18.20 4.59 -37.21
C THR A 550 17.44 3.92 -38.37
N SER A 551 16.79 4.72 -39.21
CA SER A 551 16.23 4.30 -40.51
C SER A 551 17.18 4.52 -41.68
N GLU A 552 18.31 5.18 -41.45
CA GLU A 552 19.31 5.52 -42.47
C GLU A 552 20.39 4.45 -42.50
N GLU A 553 20.41 3.62 -43.56
CA GLU A 553 21.32 2.48 -43.72
C GLU A 553 22.80 2.88 -43.69
N ASP A 554 23.14 3.99 -44.31
CA ASP A 554 24.49 4.56 -44.35
C ASP A 554 24.98 5.01 -42.96
N LYS A 555 24.08 5.26 -42.01
CA LYS A 555 24.42 5.59 -40.62
C LYS A 555 24.52 4.39 -39.68
N VAL A 556 24.01 3.21 -40.08
CA VAL A 556 24.10 2.00 -39.25
C VAL A 556 25.57 1.59 -39.12
N ASN A 557 26.07 1.52 -37.89
CA ASN A 557 27.43 1.08 -37.60
C ASN A 557 27.49 -0.04 -36.54
N MET A 558 26.38 -0.41 -35.91
CA MET A 558 26.26 -1.52 -34.96
C MET A 558 25.27 -2.59 -35.45
N VAL A 559 25.59 -3.86 -35.23
CA VAL A 559 24.72 -5.01 -35.53
C VAL A 559 24.60 -5.94 -34.32
N ARG A 560 23.41 -6.52 -34.11
CA ARG A 560 23.18 -7.52 -33.07
C ARG A 560 23.83 -8.84 -33.47
N LYS A 561 24.73 -9.33 -32.63
CA LYS A 561 25.40 -10.62 -32.82
C LYS A 561 25.59 -11.32 -31.47
N PRO A 562 25.19 -12.58 -31.32
CA PRO A 562 25.48 -13.35 -30.11
C PRO A 562 26.99 -13.65 -30.04
N ILE A 563 27.54 -13.59 -28.82
CA ILE A 563 28.91 -14.02 -28.52
C ILE A 563 28.84 -15.19 -27.55
N THR A 564 29.50 -16.29 -27.92
CA THR A 564 29.55 -17.51 -27.13
C THR A 564 30.65 -17.42 -26.08
N ILE A 565 30.28 -17.55 -24.80
CA ILE A 565 31.20 -17.65 -23.67
C ILE A 565 30.85 -18.92 -22.89
N GLY A 566 31.71 -19.93 -22.98
CA GLY A 566 31.43 -21.26 -22.43
C GLY A 566 30.21 -21.91 -23.10
N LYS A 567 29.16 -22.21 -22.32
CA LYS A 567 27.89 -22.79 -22.82
C LYS A 567 26.78 -21.75 -23.03
N MET A 568 27.14 -20.47 -23.00
CA MET A 568 26.20 -19.36 -23.01
C MET A 568 26.39 -18.50 -24.26
N GLU A 569 25.30 -18.17 -24.95
CA GLU A 569 25.29 -17.20 -26.04
C GLU A 569 24.69 -15.89 -25.54
N ILE A 570 25.54 -14.86 -25.43
CA ILE A 570 25.16 -13.54 -24.92
C ILE A 570 24.86 -12.61 -26.09
N PRO A 571 23.71 -11.91 -26.09
CA PRO A 571 23.40 -10.97 -27.15
C PRO A 571 24.26 -9.72 -27.00
N CYS A 572 25.05 -9.41 -28.03
CA CYS A 572 25.93 -8.25 -28.05
C CYS A 572 25.62 -7.35 -29.26
N LEU A 573 26.03 -6.09 -29.18
CA LEU A 573 26.15 -5.21 -30.34
C LEU A 573 27.62 -5.15 -30.76
N VAL A 574 27.88 -5.39 -32.04
CA VAL A 574 29.23 -5.39 -32.61
C VAL A 574 29.26 -4.38 -33.74
N ASN A 575 30.32 -3.58 -33.82
CA ASN A 575 30.42 -2.62 -34.92
C ASN A 575 30.61 -3.33 -36.27
N CYS A 576 29.73 -3.07 -37.24
CA CYS A 576 29.75 -3.73 -38.55
C CYS A 576 30.75 -3.07 -39.53
N LYS A 577 31.11 -1.81 -39.30
CA LYS A 577 32.07 -1.03 -40.09
C LYS A 577 33.06 -0.27 -39.20
N ALA A 578 34.06 0.37 -39.81
CA ALA A 578 34.96 1.24 -39.05
C ALA A 578 34.16 2.40 -38.43
N VAL A 579 34.49 2.74 -37.18
CA VAL A 579 33.87 3.83 -36.42
C VAL A 579 34.98 4.82 -36.08
N GLU A 580 34.82 6.07 -36.48
CA GLU A 580 35.79 7.14 -36.17
C GLU A 580 35.49 7.76 -34.80
N LYS A 581 36.45 8.55 -34.29
CA LYS A 581 36.24 9.32 -33.05
C LYS A 581 35.13 10.35 -33.28
N GLY A 582 34.15 10.40 -32.39
CA GLY A 582 32.99 11.30 -32.47
C GLY A 582 31.77 10.69 -33.15
N ASP A 583 31.88 9.50 -33.75
CA ASP A 583 30.74 8.84 -34.38
C ASP A 583 29.74 8.33 -33.33
N MET A 584 28.45 8.61 -33.57
CA MET A 584 27.34 8.05 -32.80
C MET A 584 27.14 6.57 -33.15
N LEU A 585 26.99 5.72 -32.14
CA LEU A 585 26.72 4.29 -32.34
C LEU A 585 25.22 4.10 -32.63
N LEU A 586 24.92 3.50 -33.78
CA LEU A 586 23.57 3.35 -34.32
C LEU A 586 23.36 1.93 -34.87
N GLU A 587 22.25 1.30 -34.47
CA GLU A 587 21.77 0.05 -35.06
C GLU A 587 20.58 0.29 -36.01
N ALA A 588 20.28 -0.65 -36.88
CA ALA A 588 19.10 -0.58 -37.74
C ALA A 588 17.80 -0.70 -36.91
N ASN A 589 16.79 0.10 -37.24
CA ASN A 589 15.46 -0.06 -36.66
C ASN A 589 14.76 -1.34 -37.19
N THR A 590 13.62 -1.71 -36.60
CA THR A 590 12.91 -2.95 -36.97
C THR A 590 12.45 -2.98 -38.43
N LYS A 591 12.09 -1.83 -39.02
CA LYS A 591 11.66 -1.74 -40.42
C LYS A 591 12.82 -1.99 -41.37
N LEU A 592 13.92 -1.26 -41.17
CA LEU A 592 15.14 -1.42 -41.97
C LEU A 592 15.72 -2.83 -41.83
N CYS A 593 15.65 -3.44 -40.64
CA CYS A 593 16.02 -4.85 -40.44
C CYS A 593 15.17 -5.84 -41.26
N HIS A 594 13.91 -5.52 -41.54
CA HIS A 594 13.04 -6.34 -42.38
C HIS A 594 13.40 -6.14 -43.86
N ASP A 595 13.52 -4.87 -44.29
CA ASP A 595 13.86 -4.50 -45.66
C ASP A 595 15.23 -5.08 -46.08
N MET A 596 16.23 -5.07 -45.18
CA MET A 596 17.54 -5.67 -45.43
C MET A 596 17.50 -7.20 -45.57
N LYS A 597 16.57 -7.87 -44.88
CA LYS A 597 16.40 -9.34 -44.99
C LYS A 597 15.66 -9.74 -46.26
N ASP A 598 14.75 -8.91 -46.74
CA ASP A 598 14.04 -9.13 -48.00
C ASP A 598 14.97 -8.96 -49.22
N VAL A 599 15.95 -8.06 -49.14
CA VAL A 599 16.97 -7.87 -50.21
C VAL A 599 17.98 -9.02 -50.29
N GLU A 600 18.34 -9.66 -49.17
CA GLU A 600 19.22 -10.85 -49.18
C GLU A 600 18.55 -12.12 -49.74
N GLN A 601 17.22 -12.14 -49.89
CA GLN A 601 16.47 -13.28 -50.42
C GLN A 601 16.17 -13.22 -51.93
N GLU A 602 16.50 -12.12 -52.63
CA GLU A 602 16.42 -12.10 -54.10
C GLU A 602 17.64 -12.81 -54.73
N PRO A 603 17.46 -13.87 -55.53
CA PRO A 603 18.58 -14.54 -56.17
C PRO A 603 19.18 -13.63 -57.25
N VAL A 604 20.45 -13.25 -57.05
CA VAL A 604 21.27 -12.52 -58.02
C VAL A 604 21.30 -13.27 -59.36
N ARG A 605 20.50 -12.81 -60.33
CA ARG A 605 20.63 -13.21 -61.74
C ARG A 605 21.97 -12.68 -62.27
N LYS A 606 22.98 -13.56 -62.35
CA LYS A 606 24.21 -13.32 -63.10
C LYS A 606 23.88 -12.95 -64.56
N ARG A 607 24.02 -11.68 -64.94
CA ARG A 607 24.12 -11.29 -66.35
C ARG A 607 25.56 -11.53 -66.82
N ALA A 608 25.72 -12.57 -67.62
CA ALA A 608 26.94 -12.86 -68.35
C ALA A 608 27.26 -11.70 -69.31
N ARG A 609 28.55 -11.35 -69.34
CA ARG A 609 29.15 -10.35 -70.23
C ARG A 609 29.39 -11.03 -71.58
N THR A 610 28.60 -10.73 -72.61
CA THR A 610 28.89 -11.17 -73.97
C THR A 610 29.66 -10.07 -74.69
N LYS A 611 30.92 -10.36 -75.04
CA LYS A 611 31.70 -9.65 -76.07
C LYS A 611 31.22 -10.11 -77.44
N GLN A 612 30.98 -9.17 -78.36
CA GLN A 612 31.09 -9.28 -79.82
C GLN A 612 31.09 -7.83 -80.34
N SER A 613 32.18 -7.23 -80.82
CA SER A 613 32.85 -7.42 -82.12
C SER A 613 31.91 -7.21 -83.32
N SER A 614 31.70 -5.95 -83.70
CA SER A 614 31.82 -5.35 -85.05
C SER A 614 31.33 -3.91 -84.98
#